data_AF-D3ADQ6-F1
#
_entry.id   AF-D3ADQ6-F1
#
_cell.length_a   1.000
_cell.length_b   1.000
_cell.length_c   1.000
_cell.angle_alpha   90.00
_cell.angle_beta   90.00
_cell.angle_gamma   90.00
#
_symmetry.space_group_name_H-M   'P 1'
#
loop_
_entity.id
_entity.type
_entity.pdbx_description
1 polymer ?
#
loop_
_entity_poly.entity_id
_entity_poly.type
_entity_poly.pdbx_seq_one_letter_code
_entity_poly.pdbx_strand_id
1 'polypeptide(L)'
;MKGVIYHAGKTPGIRFDNFLEMVIHMNRIFDSMACPKQAMELRQFSNVEYPEPAIRECNRYQNGRLATFQVYVKFRYNASWQGDITWLEGEQAESFESLLQMLQLIDRIFTGQSEMEKDIKITRVCQIAVNSSEKGLLIGRVQNAVINRLEKFKGTIGLADAMVRLFEAGEGDHDSGKIISEETWDSYRLGGKEATFLIKILFREHSTWQGIIYWRETGKRQAFRSFLEMVILMASALESGKKRSECEDRSITTNNRKKVLMEG
;
A
#
# COMPACT_ATOMS: atom_id res chain seq x y z
N MET A 1 1.84 -10.59 5.07
CA MET A 1 0.91 -11.14 6.08
C MET A 1 -0.34 -11.64 5.38
N LYS A 2 -0.86 -12.81 5.76
CA LYS A 2 -2.12 -13.38 5.28
C LYS A 2 -2.92 -13.92 6.47
N GLY A 3 -4.24 -14.03 6.35
CA GLY A 3 -5.08 -14.43 7.49
C GLY A 3 -6.57 -14.50 7.15
N VAL A 4 -7.40 -14.46 8.20
CA VAL A 4 -8.86 -14.49 8.10
C VAL A 4 -9.43 -13.39 8.98
N ILE A 5 -10.36 -12.61 8.44
CA ILE A 5 -11.15 -11.61 9.18
C ILE A 5 -12.44 -12.28 9.65
N TYR A 6 -12.77 -12.17 10.93
CA TYR A 6 -14.09 -12.52 11.46
C TYR A 6 -14.77 -11.24 11.96
N HIS A 7 -15.96 -10.95 11.47
CA HIS A 7 -16.75 -9.83 11.98
C HIS A 7 -17.57 -10.29 13.19
N ALA A 8 -17.52 -9.53 14.28
CA ALA A 8 -18.22 -9.82 15.54
C ALA A 8 -17.98 -11.25 16.08
N GLY A 9 -16.83 -11.86 15.76
CA GLY A 9 -16.48 -13.22 16.17
C GLY A 9 -17.31 -14.33 15.50
N LYS A 10 -18.01 -14.04 14.40
CA LYS A 10 -18.91 -14.99 13.71
C LYS A 10 -18.32 -15.52 12.40
N THR A 11 -18.75 -16.72 12.02
CA THR A 11 -18.49 -17.33 10.71
C THR A 11 -19.64 -17.04 9.72
N PRO A 12 -19.37 -17.02 8.40
CA PRO A 12 -18.08 -17.24 7.76
C PRO A 12 -17.11 -16.06 7.95
N GLY A 13 -15.83 -16.36 8.16
CA GLY A 13 -14.76 -15.37 8.07
C GLY A 13 -14.35 -15.11 6.62
N ILE A 14 -13.57 -14.08 6.34
CA ILE A 14 -13.07 -13.72 5.00
C ILE A 14 -11.55 -13.86 4.95
N ARG A 15 -11.04 -14.70 4.04
CA ARG A 15 -9.59 -14.89 3.85
C ARG A 15 -8.97 -13.73 3.07
N PHE A 16 -7.77 -13.32 3.48
CA PHE A 16 -6.94 -12.35 2.77
C PHE A 16 -5.51 -12.89 2.61
N ASP A 17 -4.89 -12.64 1.45
CA ASP A 17 -3.52 -13.09 1.14
C ASP A 17 -2.46 -12.00 1.42
N ASN A 18 -2.89 -10.74 1.53
CA ASN A 18 -2.04 -9.61 1.86
C ASN A 18 -2.80 -8.54 2.66
N PHE A 19 -2.06 -7.55 3.20
CA PHE A 19 -2.65 -6.51 4.05
C PHE A 19 -3.63 -5.61 3.30
N LEU A 20 -3.39 -5.31 2.03
CA LEU A 20 -4.31 -4.48 1.25
C LEU A 20 -5.65 -5.20 1.04
N GLU A 21 -5.63 -6.51 0.73
CA GLU A 21 -6.85 -7.32 0.70
C GLU A 21 -7.61 -7.27 2.03
N MET A 22 -6.90 -7.40 3.16
CA MET A 22 -7.52 -7.28 4.49
C MET A 22 -8.26 -5.95 4.64
N VAL A 23 -7.59 -4.86 4.24
CA VAL A 23 -8.16 -3.51 4.35
C VAL A 23 -9.39 -3.32 3.47
N ILE A 24 -9.35 -3.82 2.23
CA ILE A 24 -10.48 -3.75 1.30
C ILE A 24 -11.67 -4.57 1.84
N HIS A 25 -11.43 -5.77 2.37
CA HIS A 25 -12.49 -6.59 2.95
C HIS A 25 -13.13 -5.94 4.17
N MET A 26 -12.34 -5.34 5.06
CA MET A 26 -12.88 -4.61 6.20
C MET A 26 -13.68 -3.37 5.78
N ASN A 27 -13.22 -2.60 4.78
CA ASN A 27 -14.01 -1.49 4.23
C ASN A 27 -15.38 -1.98 3.72
N ARG A 28 -15.42 -3.08 2.96
CA ARG A 28 -16.69 -3.69 2.51
C ARG A 28 -17.60 -4.09 3.67
N ILE A 29 -17.04 -4.65 4.74
CA ILE A 29 -17.81 -4.95 5.96
C ILE A 29 -18.41 -3.66 6.53
N PHE A 30 -17.62 -2.60 6.71
CA PHE A 30 -18.11 -1.31 7.23
C PHE A 30 -19.16 -0.64 6.33
N ASP A 31 -18.98 -0.73 5.01
CA ASP A 31 -19.91 -0.18 4.03
C ASP A 31 -21.24 -0.95 4.06
N SER A 32 -21.18 -2.28 4.15
CA SER A 32 -22.38 -3.13 4.25
C SER A 32 -23.19 -2.88 5.53
N MET A 33 -22.53 -2.53 6.63
CA MET A 33 -23.17 -2.16 7.90
C MET A 33 -23.57 -0.68 7.98
N ALA A 34 -23.16 0.13 6.99
CA ALA A 34 -23.21 1.60 7.03
C ALA A 34 -22.58 2.22 8.31
N CYS A 35 -21.62 1.52 8.92
CA CYS A 35 -20.98 1.93 10.17
C CYS A 35 -19.58 1.29 10.35
N PRO A 36 -18.55 2.07 10.73
CA PRO A 36 -18.51 3.53 10.72
C PRO A 36 -18.65 4.06 9.27
N LYS A 37 -19.30 5.20 9.06
CA LYS A 37 -19.46 5.77 7.70
C LYS A 37 -18.13 6.30 7.16
N GLN A 38 -17.94 6.16 5.86
CA GLN A 38 -16.85 6.80 5.15
C GLN A 38 -17.11 8.30 5.08
N ALA A 39 -16.20 9.10 5.64
CA ALA A 39 -16.39 10.55 5.67
C ALA A 39 -16.12 11.23 4.31
N MET A 40 -15.38 10.56 3.43
CA MET A 40 -14.96 11.12 2.15
C MET A 40 -14.79 10.02 1.10
N GLU A 41 -15.25 10.23 -0.12
CA GLU A 41 -14.98 9.32 -1.25
C GLU A 41 -13.48 9.19 -1.52
N LEU A 42 -13.01 7.99 -1.87
CA LEU A 42 -11.61 7.76 -2.21
C LEU A 42 -11.27 8.38 -3.56
N ARG A 43 -10.12 9.04 -3.62
CA ARG A 43 -9.62 9.62 -4.86
C ARG A 43 -9.10 8.52 -5.77
N GLN A 44 -9.23 8.74 -7.07
CA GLN A 44 -8.82 7.81 -8.12
C GLN A 44 -8.12 8.57 -9.24
N PHE A 45 -7.23 7.88 -9.95
CA PHE A 45 -6.78 8.37 -11.26
C PHE A 45 -7.93 8.22 -12.26
N SER A 46 -8.04 9.12 -13.24
CA SER A 46 -9.12 9.05 -14.24
C SER A 46 -9.12 7.71 -14.99
N ASN A 47 -10.29 7.07 -15.13
CA ASN A 47 -10.48 5.77 -15.79
C ASN A 47 -9.71 4.61 -15.14
N VAL A 48 -9.53 4.67 -13.81
CA VAL A 48 -8.90 3.63 -13.02
C VAL A 48 -9.87 3.22 -11.93
N GLU A 49 -10.29 1.96 -11.95
CA GLU A 49 -11.25 1.42 -10.98
C GLU A 49 -10.58 1.08 -9.64
N TYR A 50 -11.41 0.95 -8.62
CA TYR A 50 -10.99 0.52 -7.29
C TYR A 50 -10.71 -0.99 -7.27
N PRO A 51 -9.65 -1.45 -6.57
CA PRO A 51 -9.35 -2.86 -6.37
C PRO A 51 -10.47 -3.62 -5.70
N GLU A 52 -10.93 -4.68 -6.36
CA GLU A 52 -12.01 -5.52 -5.86
C GLU A 52 -11.59 -7.00 -5.76
N PRO A 53 -10.86 -7.39 -4.70
CA PRO A 53 -10.46 -8.78 -4.50
C PRO A 53 -11.68 -9.68 -4.28
N ALA A 54 -11.62 -10.91 -4.76
CA ALA A 54 -12.69 -11.89 -4.58
C ALA A 54 -12.86 -12.25 -3.09
N ILE A 55 -14.11 -12.34 -2.62
CA ILE A 55 -14.42 -12.80 -1.26
C ILE A 55 -14.19 -14.31 -1.19
N ARG A 56 -13.38 -14.75 -0.22
CA ARG A 56 -13.08 -16.16 0.03
C ARG A 56 -13.47 -16.54 1.45
N GLU A 57 -14.59 -17.21 1.60
CA GLU A 57 -15.16 -17.53 2.92
C GLU A 57 -14.39 -18.63 3.67
N CYS A 58 -14.33 -18.50 4.98
CA CYS A 58 -13.77 -19.45 5.92
C CYS A 58 -14.81 -19.83 6.96
N ASN A 59 -15.39 -21.03 6.82
CA ASN A 59 -16.48 -21.50 7.67
C ASN A 59 -16.02 -21.99 9.06
N ARG A 60 -14.71 -22.10 9.27
CA ARG A 60 -14.14 -22.53 10.55
C ARG A 60 -13.52 -21.32 11.23
N TYR A 61 -13.93 -21.06 12.47
CA TYR A 61 -13.24 -20.08 13.31
C TYR A 61 -11.83 -20.59 13.66
N GLN A 62 -10.82 -19.74 13.52
CA GLN A 62 -9.44 -20.07 13.88
C GLN A 62 -8.70 -18.82 14.32
N ASN A 63 -7.88 -18.96 15.37
CA ASN A 63 -6.94 -17.92 15.78
C ASN A 63 -5.80 -17.81 14.76
N GLY A 64 -5.15 -16.65 14.74
CA GLY A 64 -3.98 -16.43 13.90
C GLY A 64 -2.81 -17.28 14.36
N ARG A 65 -1.99 -17.78 13.42
CA ARG A 65 -0.77 -18.53 13.75
C ARG A 65 0.32 -17.65 14.35
N LEU A 66 0.40 -16.40 13.90
CA LEU A 66 1.43 -15.45 14.35
C LEU A 66 0.91 -14.54 15.47
N ALA A 67 -0.31 -14.03 15.30
CA ALA A 67 -0.99 -13.20 16.26
C ALA A 67 -2.48 -13.11 15.89
N THR A 68 -3.32 -12.85 16.87
CA THR A 68 -4.75 -12.59 16.72
C THR A 68 -5.02 -11.18 17.22
N PHE A 69 -5.54 -10.34 16.33
CA PHE A 69 -5.87 -8.96 16.64
C PHE A 69 -7.38 -8.76 16.64
N GLN A 70 -7.88 -8.10 17.69
CA GLN A 70 -9.20 -7.48 17.67
C GLN A 70 -9.03 -6.02 17.26
N VAL A 71 -9.66 -5.63 16.14
CA VAL A 71 -9.60 -4.25 15.63
C VAL A 71 -11.00 -3.65 15.71
N TYR A 72 -11.12 -2.53 16.43
CA TYR A 72 -12.36 -1.76 16.53
C TYR A 72 -12.17 -0.40 15.85
N VAL A 73 -12.70 -0.24 14.64
CA VAL A 73 -12.64 1.02 13.89
C VAL A 73 -13.80 1.91 14.33
N LYS A 74 -13.47 3.06 14.93
CA LYS A 74 -14.41 4.08 15.40
C LYS A 74 -14.78 5.07 14.31
N PHE A 75 -13.80 5.53 13.54
CA PHE A 75 -13.98 6.56 12.51
C PHE A 75 -13.22 6.23 11.23
N ARG A 76 -13.71 6.79 10.10
CA ARG A 76 -13.06 6.71 8.78
C ARG A 76 -12.76 8.09 8.22
N TYR A 77 -11.94 8.86 8.94
CA TYR A 77 -11.52 10.21 8.54
C TYR A 77 -10.24 10.21 7.71
N ASN A 78 -10.10 11.24 6.87
CA ASN A 78 -8.91 11.47 6.02
C ASN A 78 -8.55 10.28 5.12
N ALA A 79 -9.56 9.55 4.62
CA ALA A 79 -9.36 8.33 3.84
C ALA A 79 -8.48 7.29 4.57
N SER A 80 -8.64 7.20 5.88
CA SER A 80 -7.92 6.29 6.79
C SER A 80 -8.90 5.79 7.86
N TRP A 81 -8.41 5.02 8.83
CA TRP A 81 -9.16 4.51 9.97
C TRP A 81 -8.60 5.05 11.29
N GLN A 82 -9.49 5.29 12.25
CA GLN A 82 -9.17 5.60 13.65
C GLN A 82 -9.89 4.61 14.54
N GLY A 83 -9.25 4.14 15.60
CA GLY A 83 -9.84 3.07 16.41
C GLY A 83 -8.91 2.55 17.50
N ASP A 84 -9.23 1.34 17.96
CA ASP A 84 -8.39 0.58 18.89
C ASP A 84 -8.01 -0.76 18.28
N ILE A 85 -6.80 -1.20 18.59
CA ILE A 85 -6.30 -2.53 18.27
C ILE A 85 -5.89 -3.23 19.56
N THR A 86 -6.32 -4.48 19.73
CA THR A 86 -5.97 -5.33 20.86
C THR A 86 -5.28 -6.57 20.33
N TRP A 87 -4.05 -6.81 20.79
CA TRP A 87 -3.34 -8.06 20.57
C TRP A 87 -3.77 -9.07 21.63
N LEU A 88 -4.50 -10.10 21.22
CA LEU A 88 -5.16 -11.01 22.17
C LEU A 88 -4.18 -11.91 22.92
N GLU A 89 -3.10 -12.34 22.28
CA GLU A 89 -2.12 -13.21 22.94
C GLU A 89 -1.21 -12.47 23.94
N GLY A 90 -1.02 -11.16 23.76
CA GLY A 90 -0.19 -10.34 24.65
C GLY A 90 -0.97 -9.41 25.59
N GLU A 91 -2.31 -9.47 25.55
CA GLU A 91 -3.22 -8.63 26.35
C GLU A 91 -2.93 -7.12 26.26
N GLN A 92 -2.42 -6.66 25.12
CA GLN A 92 -2.04 -5.27 24.88
C GLN A 92 -3.08 -4.58 23.99
N ALA A 93 -3.66 -3.48 24.49
CA ALA A 93 -4.59 -2.64 23.75
C ALA A 93 -3.99 -1.24 23.52
N GLU A 94 -4.02 -0.78 22.27
CA GLU A 94 -3.53 0.54 21.88
C GLU A 94 -4.54 1.21 20.93
N SER A 95 -4.69 2.53 21.06
CA SER A 95 -5.46 3.33 20.11
C SER A 95 -4.59 3.72 18.91
N PHE A 96 -5.23 3.87 17.74
CA PHE A 96 -4.58 4.37 16.53
C PHE A 96 -5.41 5.47 15.85
N GLU A 97 -4.73 6.42 15.25
CA GLU A 97 -5.27 7.57 14.53
C GLU A 97 -5.23 7.40 13.00
N SER A 98 -4.50 6.39 12.54
CA SER A 98 -4.42 6.06 11.12
C SER A 98 -4.10 4.59 10.87
N LEU A 99 -4.32 4.13 9.65
CA LEU A 99 -3.85 2.81 9.22
C LEU A 99 -2.32 2.70 9.28
N LEU A 100 -1.58 3.80 9.02
CA LEU A 100 -0.12 3.80 9.11
C LEU A 100 0.33 3.55 10.55
N GLN A 101 -0.31 4.23 11.51
CA GLN A 101 -0.01 4.00 12.93
C GLN A 101 -0.38 2.58 13.34
N MET A 102 -1.55 2.07 12.93
CA MET A 102 -1.93 0.67 13.19
C MET A 102 -0.91 -0.32 12.61
N LEU A 103 -0.35 -0.05 11.43
CA LEU A 103 0.73 -0.84 10.84
C LEU A 103 2.01 -0.81 11.68
N GLN A 104 2.42 0.36 12.19
CA GLN A 104 3.57 0.50 13.09
C GLN A 104 3.35 -0.25 14.41
N LEU A 105 2.13 -0.22 14.96
CA LEU A 105 1.76 -1.00 16.15
C LEU A 105 1.92 -2.51 15.90
N ILE A 106 1.37 -3.00 14.78
CA ILE A 106 1.48 -4.41 14.38
C ILE A 106 2.95 -4.80 14.16
N ASP A 107 3.73 -3.95 13.48
CA ASP A 107 5.15 -4.22 13.22
C ASP A 107 5.97 -4.27 14.50
N ARG A 108 5.74 -3.33 15.43
CA ARG A 108 6.35 -3.31 16.76
C ARG A 108 6.09 -4.60 17.54
N ILE A 109 4.86 -5.12 17.48
CA ILE A 109 4.50 -6.38 18.14
C ILE A 109 5.26 -7.56 17.54
N PHE A 110 5.52 -7.55 16.22
CA PHE A 110 6.27 -8.62 15.57
C PHE A 110 7.79 -8.49 15.69
N THR A 111 8.34 -7.27 15.76
CA THR A 111 9.79 -7.02 15.76
C THR A 111 10.37 -6.77 17.16
N GLY A 112 9.54 -6.38 18.12
CA GLY A 112 9.95 -6.00 19.48
C GLY A 112 10.73 -4.69 19.56
N GLN A 113 10.81 -3.90 18.48
CA GLN A 113 11.59 -2.66 18.43
C GLN A 113 10.75 -1.44 18.82
N SER A 114 11.19 -0.65 19.81
CA SER A 114 10.60 0.66 20.12
C SER A 114 11.17 1.73 19.19
N GLU A 115 10.32 2.61 18.66
CA GLU A 115 10.75 3.76 17.86
C GLU A 115 11.55 4.74 18.74
N MET A 116 12.75 5.10 18.28
CA MET A 116 13.56 6.18 18.86
C MET A 116 13.30 7.44 18.03
N GLU A 117 12.74 8.48 18.66
CA GLU A 117 12.65 9.80 18.04
C GLU A 117 14.07 10.29 17.74
N LYS A 118 14.33 10.56 16.47
CA LYS A 118 15.54 11.25 16.02
C LYS A 118 15.10 12.48 15.27
N ASP A 119 15.87 13.56 15.42
CA ASP A 119 15.72 14.79 14.63
C ASP A 119 16.39 14.59 13.27
N ILE A 120 15.65 14.84 12.19
CA ILE A 120 16.01 14.32 10.87
C ILE A 120 15.74 15.35 9.78
N LYS A 121 16.67 15.43 8.83
CA LYS A 121 16.47 16.11 7.55
C LYS A 121 15.38 15.37 6.74
N ILE A 122 14.14 15.80 6.89
CA ILE A 122 12.98 15.20 6.22
C ILE A 122 13.08 15.44 4.71
N THR A 123 13.55 14.45 3.97
CA THR A 123 13.27 14.45 2.54
C THR A 123 11.78 14.21 2.37
N ARG A 124 11.09 15.05 1.57
CA ARG A 124 9.64 14.94 1.39
C ARG A 124 9.24 14.33 0.06
N VAL A 125 10.22 13.83 -0.69
CA VAL A 125 10.01 13.26 -2.03
C VAL A 125 10.63 11.89 -2.08
N CYS A 126 9.96 10.93 -2.70
CA CYS A 126 10.57 9.66 -3.04
C CYS A 126 10.00 9.13 -4.37
N GLN A 127 10.77 8.28 -5.03
CA GLN A 127 10.31 7.50 -6.17
C GLN A 127 9.98 6.09 -5.69
N ILE A 128 8.78 5.61 -5.97
CA ILE A 128 8.38 4.22 -5.76
C ILE A 128 8.34 3.52 -7.12
N ALA A 129 9.25 2.58 -7.33
CA ALA A 129 9.28 1.72 -8.51
C ALA A 129 8.68 0.36 -8.16
N VAL A 130 7.55 0.02 -8.78
CA VAL A 130 6.86 -1.26 -8.61
C VAL A 130 7.31 -2.23 -9.70
N ASN A 131 7.90 -3.35 -9.29
CA ASN A 131 8.44 -4.37 -10.18
C ASN A 131 7.47 -5.52 -10.42
N SER A 132 6.60 -5.79 -9.45
CA SER A 132 5.58 -6.81 -9.54
C SER A 132 4.41 -6.46 -8.63
N SER A 133 3.19 -6.73 -9.09
CA SER A 133 1.96 -6.64 -8.31
C SER A 133 1.14 -7.90 -8.54
N GLU A 134 0.76 -8.62 -7.49
CA GLU A 134 -0.18 -9.75 -7.60
C GLU A 134 -1.27 -9.62 -6.53
N LYS A 135 -2.54 -9.52 -6.96
CA LYS A 135 -3.71 -9.34 -6.07
C LYS A 135 -3.53 -8.24 -5.01
N GLY A 136 -2.94 -7.11 -5.40
CA GLY A 136 -2.65 -5.99 -4.48
C GLY A 136 -1.38 -6.15 -3.63
N LEU A 137 -0.66 -7.27 -3.71
CA LEU A 137 0.66 -7.42 -3.11
C LEU A 137 1.71 -6.71 -3.98
N LEU A 138 2.09 -5.51 -3.55
CA LEU A 138 3.09 -4.69 -4.24
C LEU A 138 4.51 -5.12 -3.87
N ILE A 139 5.38 -5.29 -4.87
CA ILE A 139 6.80 -5.58 -4.69
C ILE A 139 7.61 -4.57 -5.50
N GLY A 140 8.58 -3.94 -4.86
CA GLY A 140 9.34 -2.89 -5.51
C GLY A 140 10.45 -2.31 -4.67
N ARG A 141 10.79 -1.07 -4.99
CA ARG A 141 11.80 -0.27 -4.30
C ARG A 141 11.32 1.17 -4.11
N VAL A 142 11.62 1.74 -2.95
CA VAL A 142 11.50 3.15 -2.66
C VAL A 142 12.89 3.76 -2.76
N GLN A 143 13.00 4.90 -3.43
CA GLN A 143 14.28 5.54 -3.71
C GLN A 143 14.18 7.03 -3.41
N ASN A 144 15.28 7.60 -2.92
CA ASN A 144 15.46 9.05 -2.89
C ASN A 144 16.87 9.39 -3.39
N ALA A 145 16.92 10.06 -4.54
CA ALA A 145 18.17 10.44 -5.20
C ALA A 145 18.96 11.49 -4.40
N VAL A 146 18.30 12.38 -3.66
CA VAL A 146 18.96 13.44 -2.87
C VAL A 146 19.79 12.87 -1.74
N ILE A 147 19.32 11.80 -1.10
CA ILE A 147 20.05 11.10 -0.03
C ILE A 147 20.69 9.79 -0.50
N ASN A 148 20.72 9.53 -1.82
CA ASN A 148 21.25 8.31 -2.45
C ASN A 148 20.81 7.02 -1.73
N ARG A 149 19.55 6.96 -1.27
CA ARG A 149 19.01 5.84 -0.50
C ARG A 149 18.03 5.03 -1.31
N LEU A 150 18.17 3.72 -1.25
CA LEU A 150 17.30 2.75 -1.92
C LEU A 150 16.88 1.67 -0.93
N GLU A 151 15.57 1.50 -0.76
CA GLU A 151 14.96 0.52 0.13
C GLU A 151 14.08 -0.42 -0.69
N LYS A 152 14.28 -1.72 -0.57
CA LYS A 152 13.36 -2.71 -1.17
C LYS A 152 12.16 -2.89 -0.27
N PHE A 153 10.99 -3.14 -0.85
CA PHE A 153 9.78 -3.42 -0.08
C PHE A 153 8.97 -4.58 -0.69
N LYS A 154 8.20 -5.24 0.18
CA LYS A 154 7.22 -6.25 -0.18
C LYS A 154 5.95 -6.08 0.66
N GLY A 155 4.83 -5.91 -0.02
CA GLY A 155 3.53 -5.65 0.58
C GLY A 155 3.43 -4.28 1.26
N THR A 156 2.24 -3.98 1.77
CA THR A 156 1.91 -2.68 2.36
C THR A 156 2.73 -2.36 3.62
N ILE A 157 2.95 -3.34 4.50
CA ILE A 157 3.77 -3.18 5.72
C ILE A 157 5.20 -2.81 5.32
N GLY A 158 5.83 -3.58 4.44
CA GLY A 158 7.19 -3.32 4.00
C GLY A 158 7.33 -1.99 3.25
N LEU A 159 6.29 -1.54 2.54
CA LEU A 159 6.28 -0.21 1.91
C LEU A 159 6.24 0.91 2.96
N ALA A 160 5.37 0.80 3.96
CA ALA A 160 5.30 1.75 5.06
C ALA A 160 6.66 1.86 5.75
N ASP A 161 7.22 0.72 6.14
CA ASP A 161 8.52 0.60 6.81
C ASP A 161 9.69 1.16 5.98
N ALA A 162 9.74 0.86 4.68
CA ALA A 162 10.73 1.45 3.76
C ALA A 162 10.59 2.98 3.65
N MET A 163 9.37 3.51 3.66
CA MET A 163 9.12 4.96 3.62
C MET A 163 9.43 5.64 4.94
N VAL A 164 9.09 5.03 6.08
CA VAL A 164 9.48 5.48 7.42
C VAL A 164 10.99 5.59 7.46
N ARG A 165 11.72 4.51 7.14
CA ARG A 165 13.19 4.51 7.10
C ARG A 165 13.78 5.60 6.22
N LEU A 166 13.14 5.93 5.11
CA LEU A 166 13.63 6.92 4.16
C LEU A 166 13.38 8.37 4.62
N PHE A 167 12.21 8.65 5.21
CA PHE A 167 11.82 9.97 5.70
C PHE A 167 12.33 10.27 7.11
N GLU A 168 12.57 9.22 7.88
CA GLU A 168 13.07 9.23 9.25
C GLU A 168 14.48 8.58 9.31
N ALA A 169 15.29 8.84 8.29
CA ALA A 169 16.73 8.57 8.31
C ALA A 169 17.50 9.72 9.00
N GLY A 170 17.75 9.64 10.30
CA GLY A 170 18.68 10.57 10.97
C GLY A 170 20.10 10.38 10.48
N GLU A 171 20.94 11.42 10.61
CA GLU A 171 22.33 11.44 10.15
C GLU A 171 23.06 10.13 10.51
N GLY A 172 23.28 9.31 9.49
CA GLY A 172 24.43 8.43 9.43
C GLY A 172 25.36 9.07 8.40
N ASP A 173 26.44 9.67 8.87
CA ASP A 173 27.64 10.10 8.14
C ASP A 173 27.56 9.99 6.61
N HIS A 174 26.85 10.93 5.99
CA HIS A 174 26.75 11.01 4.53
C HIS A 174 27.19 12.39 4.10
N ASP A 175 28.51 12.48 3.98
CA ASP A 175 29.25 13.27 3.01
C ASP A 175 28.34 13.76 1.87
N SER A 176 27.84 14.99 2.03
CA SER A 176 27.00 15.70 1.08
C SER A 176 27.71 15.99 -0.26
N GLY A 177 28.92 15.44 -0.46
CA GLY A 177 29.69 15.41 -1.69
C GLY A 177 29.76 14.06 -2.41
N LYS A 178 29.15 12.97 -1.89
CA LYS A 178 29.19 11.67 -2.59
C LYS A 178 28.40 11.70 -3.89
N ILE A 179 29.13 11.56 -5.00
CA ILE A 179 28.60 11.31 -6.34
C ILE A 179 27.62 10.13 -6.24
N ILE A 180 26.36 10.36 -6.60
CA ILE A 180 25.34 9.30 -6.69
C ILE A 180 25.91 8.23 -7.62
N SER A 181 25.93 6.97 -7.15
CA SER A 181 26.48 5.88 -7.96
C SER A 181 25.74 5.76 -9.29
N GLU A 182 26.45 5.42 -10.36
CA GLU A 182 25.86 5.21 -11.69
C GLU A 182 24.74 4.17 -11.63
N GLU A 183 24.92 3.12 -10.82
CA GLU A 183 23.89 2.11 -10.54
C GLU A 183 22.62 2.69 -9.88
N THR A 184 22.77 3.59 -8.89
CA THR A 184 21.61 4.26 -8.26
C THR A 184 20.91 5.17 -9.27
N TRP A 185 21.66 5.90 -10.08
CA TRP A 185 21.10 6.77 -11.12
C TRP A 185 20.35 6.00 -12.20
N ASP A 186 20.92 4.90 -12.69
CA ASP A 186 20.27 4.02 -13.66
C ASP A 186 18.99 3.42 -13.09
N SER A 187 19.03 3.01 -11.82
CA SER A 187 17.85 2.52 -11.11
C SER A 187 16.73 3.56 -11.01
N TYR A 188 17.09 4.83 -10.86
CA TYR A 188 16.17 5.94 -10.78
C TYR A 188 15.54 6.22 -12.16
N ARG A 189 16.35 6.22 -13.23
CA ARG A 189 15.89 6.43 -14.61
C ARG A 189 15.00 5.28 -15.08
N LEU A 190 15.41 4.04 -14.88
CA LEU A 190 14.68 2.85 -15.31
C LEU A 190 13.31 2.76 -14.63
N GLY A 191 13.23 3.06 -13.33
CA GLY A 191 11.99 2.96 -12.55
C GLY A 191 11.53 1.51 -12.33
N GLY A 192 10.23 1.30 -12.21
CA GLY A 192 9.63 -0.02 -11.95
C GLY A 192 9.21 -0.73 -13.24
N LYS A 193 9.25 -2.06 -13.23
CA LYS A 193 8.81 -2.89 -14.36
C LYS A 193 7.32 -2.71 -14.69
N GLU A 194 6.46 -2.58 -13.67
CA GLU A 194 5.01 -2.45 -13.86
C GLU A 194 4.54 -1.00 -13.76
N ALA A 195 5.08 -0.22 -12.82
CA ALA A 195 4.77 1.20 -12.69
C ALA A 195 5.82 1.94 -11.87
N THR A 196 5.87 3.26 -12.06
CA THR A 196 6.71 4.16 -11.26
C THR A 196 5.88 5.34 -10.78
N PHE A 197 5.97 5.62 -9.49
CA PHE A 197 5.27 6.71 -8.84
C PHE A 197 6.26 7.68 -8.20
N LEU A 198 6.08 8.98 -8.42
CA LEU A 198 6.76 10.01 -7.65
C LEU A 198 5.83 10.49 -6.55
N ILE A 199 6.27 10.35 -5.32
CA ILE A 199 5.51 10.75 -4.13
C ILE A 199 6.13 12.03 -3.58
N LYS A 200 5.29 13.03 -3.34
CA LYS A 200 5.64 14.23 -2.59
C LYS A 200 4.76 14.32 -1.36
N ILE A 201 5.35 14.14 -0.18
CA ILE A 201 4.71 14.39 1.11
C ILE A 201 4.61 15.90 1.31
N LEU A 202 3.40 16.36 1.60
CA LEU A 202 3.13 17.76 1.91
C LEU A 202 2.95 17.97 3.42
N PHE A 203 2.24 17.05 4.06
CA PHE A 203 1.90 17.12 5.49
C PHE A 203 2.05 15.74 6.15
N ARG A 204 2.31 15.78 7.46
CA ARG A 204 2.37 14.61 8.34
C ARG A 204 1.49 14.87 9.55
N GLU A 205 0.19 14.80 9.34
CA GLU A 205 -0.83 15.00 10.38
C GLU A 205 -1.58 13.69 10.65
N HIS A 206 -2.20 13.57 11.82
CA HIS A 206 -2.99 12.41 12.21
C HIS A 206 -2.25 11.08 12.05
N SER A 207 -0.96 11.06 12.40
CA SER A 207 -0.10 9.88 12.32
C SER A 207 -0.11 9.22 10.93
N THR A 208 -0.20 10.00 9.84
CA THR A 208 -0.17 9.50 8.47
C THR A 208 0.59 10.46 7.54
N TRP A 209 0.76 10.07 6.29
CA TRP A 209 1.31 10.93 5.25
C TRP A 209 0.21 11.44 4.32
N GLN A 210 0.25 12.74 4.03
CA GLN A 210 -0.63 13.40 3.05
C GLN A 210 0.21 14.07 1.98
N GLY A 211 -0.26 14.06 0.73
CA GLY A 211 0.53 14.63 -0.34
C GLY A 211 0.00 14.41 -1.75
N ILE A 212 0.95 14.29 -2.68
CA ILE A 212 0.69 14.12 -4.10
C ILE A 212 1.43 12.89 -4.60
N ILE A 213 0.73 12.08 -5.38
CA ILE A 213 1.28 10.97 -6.16
C ILE A 213 1.22 11.33 -7.64
N TYR A 214 2.33 11.15 -8.33
CA TYR A 214 2.45 11.30 -9.78
C TYR A 214 2.79 9.96 -10.40
N TRP A 215 1.93 9.46 -11.29
CA TRP A 215 2.14 8.23 -12.03
C TRP A 215 2.95 8.53 -13.29
N ARG A 216 4.23 8.14 -13.28
CA ARG A 216 5.23 8.53 -14.27
C ARG A 216 4.84 8.08 -15.69
N GLU A 217 4.38 6.85 -15.84
CA GLU A 217 4.09 6.27 -17.16
C GLU A 217 2.89 6.92 -17.86
N THR A 218 1.97 7.52 -17.09
CA THR A 218 0.77 8.17 -17.66
C THR A 218 0.79 9.68 -17.58
N GLY A 219 1.75 10.26 -16.83
CA GLY A 219 1.78 11.67 -16.51
C GLY A 219 0.66 12.17 -15.60
N LYS A 220 -0.19 11.26 -15.08
CA LYS A 220 -1.31 11.64 -14.22
C LYS A 220 -0.83 11.98 -12.82
N ARG A 221 -1.49 12.95 -12.21
CA ARG A 221 -1.24 13.40 -10.83
C ARG A 221 -2.52 13.29 -10.02
N GLN A 222 -2.40 12.83 -8.78
CA GLN A 222 -3.50 12.79 -7.83
C GLN A 222 -3.02 13.15 -6.44
N ALA A 223 -3.84 13.87 -5.67
CA ALA A 223 -3.56 14.12 -4.26
C ALA A 223 -4.09 12.96 -3.40
N PHE A 224 -3.42 12.64 -2.30
CA PHE A 224 -3.84 11.66 -1.30
C PHE A 224 -3.87 12.27 0.10
N ARG A 225 -4.76 11.78 0.96
CA ARG A 225 -4.99 12.27 2.33
C ARG A 225 -4.46 11.32 3.40
N SER A 226 -4.00 10.14 3.03
CA SER A 226 -3.39 9.18 3.93
C SER A 226 -2.49 8.21 3.18
N PHE A 227 -1.64 7.51 3.94
CA PHE A 227 -0.90 6.36 3.42
C PHE A 227 -1.82 5.30 2.79
N LEU A 228 -2.99 5.03 3.38
CA LEU A 228 -3.97 4.10 2.81
C LEU A 228 -4.42 4.54 1.42
N GLU A 229 -4.83 5.80 1.28
CA GLU A 229 -5.31 6.32 0.00
C GLU A 229 -4.20 6.29 -1.06
N MET A 230 -2.95 6.58 -0.67
CA MET A 230 -1.80 6.45 -1.57
C MET A 230 -1.61 5.00 -2.06
N VAL A 231 -1.66 4.01 -1.16
CA VAL A 231 -1.50 2.58 -1.51
C VAL A 231 -2.64 2.12 -2.43
N ILE A 232 -3.87 2.55 -2.16
CA ILE A 232 -5.03 2.29 -3.02
C ILE A 232 -4.80 2.88 -4.41
N LEU A 233 -4.39 4.15 -4.51
CA LEU A 233 -4.10 4.79 -5.80
C LEU A 233 -3.06 4.02 -6.62
N MET A 234 -2.01 3.52 -5.96
CA MET A 234 -1.00 2.67 -6.62
C MET A 234 -1.60 1.33 -7.09
N ALA A 235 -2.36 0.66 -6.23
CA ALA A 235 -2.97 -0.63 -6.55
C ALA A 235 -3.99 -0.51 -7.69
N SER A 236 -4.86 0.50 -7.64
CA SER A 236 -5.78 0.86 -8.72
C SER A 236 -5.05 1.05 -10.05
N ALA A 237 -3.99 1.86 -10.05
CA ALA A 237 -3.20 2.12 -11.27
C ALA A 237 -2.63 0.84 -11.88
N LEU A 238 -2.11 -0.06 -11.04
CA LEU A 238 -1.53 -1.34 -11.48
C LEU A 238 -2.58 -2.32 -12.02
N GLU A 239 -3.79 -2.34 -11.45
CA GLU A 239 -4.89 -3.15 -11.98
C GLU A 239 -5.36 -2.64 -13.35
N SER A 240 -5.44 -1.31 -13.53
CA SER A 240 -5.78 -0.74 -14.83
C SER A 240 -4.75 -1.03 -15.92
N GLY A 241 -3.47 -1.11 -15.56
CA GLY A 241 -2.39 -1.50 -16.47
C GLY A 241 -2.55 -2.93 -16.99
N LYS A 242 -2.90 -3.87 -16.10
CA LYS A 242 -3.14 -5.28 -16.48
C LYS A 242 -4.33 -5.47 -17.41
N LYS A 243 -5.44 -4.77 -17.14
CA LYS A 243 -6.61 -4.80 -18.03
C LYS A 243 -6.26 -4.33 -19.45
N ARG A 244 -5.34 -3.37 -19.60
CA ARG A 244 -4.87 -2.89 -20.91
C ARG A 244 -3.99 -3.91 -21.63
N SER A 245 -3.00 -4.49 -20.96
CA SER A 245 -2.14 -5.51 -21.57
C SER A 245 -2.92 -6.76 -22.00
N GLU A 246 -3.87 -7.23 -21.19
CA GLU A 246 -4.72 -8.37 -21.55
C GLU A 246 -5.65 -8.07 -22.74
N CYS A 247 -6.10 -6.81 -22.88
CA CYS A 247 -6.93 -6.39 -24.01
C CYS A 247 -6.13 -6.32 -25.33
N GLU A 248 -4.89 -5.83 -25.25
CA GLU A 248 -3.97 -5.77 -26.40
C GLU A 248 -3.58 -7.17 -26.88
N ASP A 249 -3.26 -8.10 -25.97
CA ASP A 249 -2.93 -9.50 -26.32
C ASP A 249 -4.11 -10.24 -26.98
N ARG A 250 -5.33 -10.01 -26.50
CA ARG A 250 -6.56 -10.57 -27.12
C ARG A 250 -6.83 -9.97 -28.50
N SER A 251 -6.53 -8.68 -28.69
CA SER A 251 -6.71 -7.98 -29.97
C SER A 251 -5.73 -8.50 -31.04
N ILE A 252 -4.47 -8.72 -30.66
CA ILE A 252 -3.45 -9.33 -31.54
C ILE A 252 -3.83 -10.76 -31.92
N THR A 253 -4.26 -11.58 -30.94
CA THR A 253 -4.66 -12.97 -31.19
C THR A 253 -5.89 -13.06 -32.11
N THR A 254 -6.85 -12.15 -31.96
CA THR A 254 -8.06 -12.11 -32.80
C THR A 254 -7.76 -11.66 -34.23
N ASN A 255 -6.89 -10.65 -34.40
CA ASN A 255 -6.47 -10.19 -35.73
C ASN A 255 -5.68 -11.27 -36.48
N ASN A 256 -4.81 -12.01 -35.79
CA ASN A 256 -4.06 -13.10 -36.40
C ASN A 256 -4.99 -14.25 -36.86
N ARG A 257 -6.03 -14.60 -36.08
CA ARG A 257 -7.01 -15.61 -36.50
C ARG A 257 -7.86 -15.18 -37.71
N LYS A 258 -8.25 -13.91 -37.78
CA LYS A 258 -9.00 -13.38 -38.93
C LYS A 258 -8.15 -13.34 -40.21
N LYS A 259 -6.85 -13.08 -40.09
CA LYS A 259 -5.93 -13.08 -41.23
C LYS A 259 -5.75 -14.48 -41.82
N VAL A 260 -5.62 -15.50 -40.98
CA VAL A 260 -5.50 -16.91 -41.39
C VAL A 260 -6.76 -17.45 -42.08
N LEU A 261 -7.94 -16.93 -41.73
CA LEU A 261 -9.23 -17.31 -42.35
C LEU A 261 -9.51 -16.62 -43.69
N MET A 262 -8.75 -15.58 -44.06
CA MET A 262 -8.91 -14.84 -45.32
C MET A 262 -7.85 -15.21 -46.37
N GLU A 263 -6.83 -15.99 -45.97
CA GLU A 263 -5.71 -16.44 -46.81
C GLU A 263 -5.75 -17.96 -47.10
N GLY A 264 -6.84 -18.65 -46.74
CA GLY A 264 -7.08 -20.07 -47.05
C GLY A 264 -8.40 -20.27 -47.75
#